data_AF-A0A494YZG8-F1
#
_entry.id   AF-A0A494YZG8-F1
#
_cell.length_a   1.000
_cell.length_b   1.000
_cell.length_c   1.000
_cell.angle_alpha   90.00
_cell.angle_beta   90.00
_cell.angle_gamma   90.00
#
_symmetry.space_group_name_H-M   'P 1'
#
loop_
_entity.id
_entity.type
_entity.pdbx_description
1 polymer ?
#
loop_
_entity_poly.entity_id
_entity_poly.type
_entity_poly.pdbx_seq_one_letter_code
_entity_poly.pdbx_strand_id
1 'polypeptide(L)'
;MKRILPILLWIMVASVLIACQDENVAEPITFSDEQLEIALREEAGKASDEELYETDFDEIVEINLSELGIGDLSGLEVLDSLETLSLEDNEITDFSILTELENLEKVNVVGNPIDENEETQTLLEELNEKGIEVINTKPEIVGSPDGPGGFLWEVENGDTTVYLQGTIHIGIEDLYPLHEKIEEAYASSDVIVPEIDLTTLNPFELQDVMVELGTYQDGTTIKDHIPEELYNNVGATLEEIGIPLQLLEMYKPWILSSTIQQLMTEQLGYIHGVDEYFLNRAADDGKEIIALETAEEQFNIFAETSLEYQVQMLEESLIDLEIYKQDLDTLIGLYKEGDIDKLLAALTAEEDVDMTEEDQEFMEALNDNRNDGMAEDIMGFLEEDNGKTYFVIVGSLHYIMEPHIISILEENGYEVEHIH
;
A
#
# COMPACT_ATOMS: atom_id res chain seq x y z
N MET A 1 -42.23 33.92 -69.26
CA MET A 1 -43.28 34.84 -68.76
C MET A 1 -42.65 35.61 -67.60
N LYS A 2 -42.36 36.91 -67.79
CA LYS A 2 -42.96 38.03 -67.03
C LYS A 2 -42.72 37.91 -65.51
N ARG A 3 -42.06 38.82 -64.78
CA ARG A 3 -41.84 40.27 -65.00
C ARG A 3 -41.09 40.89 -63.79
N ILE A 4 -40.23 41.90 -64.05
CA ILE A 4 -39.93 43.12 -63.21
C ILE A 4 -39.02 42.87 -61.98
N LEU A 5 -37.73 43.28 -61.88
CA LEU A 5 -37.06 44.61 -61.94
C LEU A 5 -37.55 45.61 -60.84
N PRO A 6 -36.82 46.67 -60.46
CA PRO A 6 -36.05 46.85 -59.21
C PRO A 6 -36.48 48.14 -58.44
N ILE A 7 -35.67 48.58 -57.46
CA ILE A 7 -35.56 49.97 -56.95
C ILE A 7 -36.75 50.51 -56.13
N LEU A 8 -36.60 50.44 -54.81
CA LEU A 8 -36.99 51.41 -53.77
C LEU A 8 -36.06 51.00 -52.60
N LEU A 9 -35.15 51.78 -52.04
CA LEU A 9 -35.17 53.19 -51.72
C LEU A 9 -33.71 53.54 -51.33
N TRP A 10 -33.14 54.55 -51.96
CA TRP A 10 -31.92 55.22 -51.51
C TRP A 10 -32.26 56.11 -50.29
N ILE A 11 -31.24 56.46 -49.50
CA ILE A 11 -31.23 57.14 -48.18
C ILE A 11 -31.25 56.10 -47.04
N MET A 12 -30.13 55.74 -46.42
CA MET A 12 -29.14 56.63 -45.79
C MET A 12 -27.73 56.08 -46.03
N VAL A 13 -26.87 56.86 -46.68
CA VAL A 13 -25.71 57.51 -46.05
C VAL A 13 -24.64 56.54 -45.57
N ALA A 14 -23.49 56.65 -46.24
CA ALA A 14 -22.17 56.22 -45.82
C ALA A 14 -21.95 56.30 -44.30
N SER A 15 -21.86 55.14 -43.64
CA SER A 15 -20.99 54.87 -42.49
C SER A 15 -21.25 53.46 -41.96
N VAL A 16 -20.67 52.44 -42.59
CA VAL A 16 -20.20 51.24 -41.87
C VAL A 16 -18.87 50.85 -42.50
N LEU A 17 -17.83 51.54 -42.04
CA LEU A 17 -16.52 50.93 -41.83
C LEU A 17 -16.71 49.83 -40.78
N ILE A 18 -16.17 48.64 -41.07
CA ILE A 18 -15.64 47.65 -40.13
C ILE A 18 -16.50 47.43 -38.87
N ALA A 19 -17.25 46.34 -38.87
CA ALA A 19 -17.44 45.55 -37.66
C ALA A 19 -16.95 44.14 -38.00
N CYS A 20 -15.68 43.87 -37.70
CA CYS A 20 -15.30 42.51 -37.33
C CYS A 20 -16.21 42.12 -36.16
N GLN A 21 -16.92 41.02 -36.28
CA GLN A 21 -17.42 40.33 -35.10
C GLN A 21 -16.23 39.50 -34.62
N ASP A 22 -15.62 39.94 -33.51
CA ASP A 22 -14.86 39.04 -32.65
C ASP A 22 -15.83 37.95 -32.18
N GLU A 23 -15.70 36.74 -32.71
CA GLU A 23 -16.09 35.55 -31.96
C GLU A 23 -14.96 35.33 -30.95
N ASN A 24 -15.24 35.60 -29.68
CA ASN A 24 -14.41 35.12 -28.57
C ASN A 24 -14.41 33.59 -28.63
N VAL A 25 -13.43 33.01 -29.32
CA VAL A 25 -13.11 31.59 -29.18
C VAL A 25 -12.27 31.50 -27.91
N ALA A 26 -12.76 30.78 -26.91
CA ALA A 26 -11.98 30.52 -25.70
C ALA A 26 -10.65 29.86 -26.12
N GLU A 27 -9.54 30.35 -25.57
CA GLU A 27 -8.23 29.75 -25.83
C GLU A 27 -8.07 28.50 -24.95
N PRO A 28 -7.50 27.40 -25.47
CA PRO A 28 -7.25 26.21 -24.68
C PRO A 28 -6.17 26.49 -23.63
N ILE A 29 -6.35 25.91 -22.44
CA ILE A 29 -5.41 26.00 -21.32
C ILE A 29 -4.31 24.95 -21.51
N THR A 30 -3.11 25.28 -21.05
CA THR A 30 -1.96 24.37 -20.99
C THR A 30 -1.31 24.48 -19.63
N PHE A 31 -0.84 23.37 -19.07
CA PHE A 31 -0.12 23.36 -17.80
C PHE A 31 1.37 23.10 -18.06
N SER A 32 2.23 23.68 -17.23
CA SER A 32 3.69 23.51 -17.37
C SER A 32 4.15 22.13 -16.89
N ASP A 33 3.45 21.59 -15.88
CA ASP A 33 3.69 20.29 -15.29
C ASP A 33 2.80 19.23 -15.96
N GLU A 34 3.44 18.19 -16.50
CA GLU A 34 2.74 17.12 -17.22
C GLU A 34 1.87 16.28 -16.28
N GLN A 35 2.31 16.06 -15.02
CA GLN A 35 1.57 15.29 -14.03
C GLN A 35 0.32 16.06 -13.58
N LEU A 36 0.45 17.37 -13.38
CA LEU A 36 -0.69 18.23 -13.10
C LEU A 36 -1.70 18.23 -14.25
N GLU A 37 -1.24 18.34 -15.51
CA GLU A 37 -2.13 18.30 -16.67
C GLU A 37 -2.89 16.97 -16.76
N ILE A 38 -2.19 15.85 -16.56
CA ILE A 38 -2.79 14.51 -16.61
C ILE A 38 -3.89 14.37 -15.55
N ALA A 39 -3.62 14.79 -14.32
CA ALA A 39 -4.56 14.67 -13.21
C ALA A 39 -5.80 15.54 -13.42
N LEU A 40 -5.62 16.81 -13.80
CA LEU A 40 -6.74 17.72 -14.08
C LEU A 40 -7.59 17.27 -15.26
N ARG A 41 -6.96 16.65 -16.26
CA ARG A 41 -7.65 16.07 -17.41
C ARG A 41 -8.50 14.86 -17.01
N GLU A 42 -7.99 14.01 -16.12
CA GLU A 42 -8.75 12.89 -15.57
C GLU A 42 -9.97 13.37 -14.78
N GLU A 43 -9.78 14.36 -13.90
CA GLU A 43 -10.86 14.97 -13.11
C GLU A 43 -11.92 15.61 -14.02
N ALA A 44 -11.49 16.28 -15.10
CA ALA A 44 -12.39 16.84 -16.10
C ALA A 44 -13.06 15.78 -17.02
N GLY A 45 -12.72 14.50 -16.89
CA GLY A 45 -13.26 13.41 -17.72
C GLY A 45 -12.86 13.49 -19.19
N LYS A 46 -11.66 14.02 -19.48
CA LYS A 46 -11.18 14.31 -20.85
C LYS A 46 -10.18 13.27 -21.33
N ALA A 47 -10.23 12.93 -22.61
CA ALA A 47 -9.19 12.11 -23.24
C ALA A 47 -7.89 12.91 -23.44
N SER A 48 -6.77 12.21 -23.62
CA SER A 48 -5.43 12.81 -23.78
C SER A 48 -5.24 13.70 -25.01
N ASP A 49 -6.09 13.57 -26.02
CA ASP A 49 -6.06 14.38 -27.24
C ASP A 49 -7.10 15.50 -27.27
N GLU A 50 -7.92 15.65 -26.23
CA GLU A 50 -8.90 16.72 -26.11
C GLU A 50 -8.26 18.02 -25.59
N GLU A 51 -8.78 19.18 -25.99
CA GLU A 51 -8.33 20.47 -25.44
C GLU A 51 -9.05 20.76 -24.11
N LEU A 52 -8.32 21.35 -23.16
CA LEU A 52 -8.85 21.80 -21.86
C LEU A 52 -9.23 23.27 -21.93
N TYR A 53 -10.35 23.63 -21.31
CA TYR A 53 -10.88 25.00 -21.23
C TYR A 53 -11.29 25.33 -19.80
N GLU A 54 -11.35 26.61 -19.42
CA GLU A 54 -11.71 27.04 -18.05
C GLU A 54 -13.01 26.38 -17.57
N THR A 55 -14.01 26.32 -18.45
CA THR A 55 -15.32 25.73 -18.17
C THR A 55 -15.30 24.23 -17.86
N ASP A 56 -14.20 23.53 -18.15
CA ASP A 56 -14.05 22.11 -17.80
C ASP A 56 -13.83 21.93 -16.29
N PHE A 57 -13.50 23.00 -15.56
CA PHE A 57 -13.17 22.96 -14.13
C PHE A 57 -14.20 23.66 -13.22
N ASP A 58 -15.23 24.32 -13.78
CA ASP A 58 -16.25 25.09 -13.05
C ASP A 58 -16.99 24.28 -11.96
N GLU A 59 -17.03 22.95 -12.06
CA GLU A 59 -17.73 22.07 -11.11
C GLU A 59 -16.79 21.39 -10.09
N ILE A 60 -15.47 21.61 -10.19
CA ILE A 60 -14.48 21.00 -9.30
C ILE A 60 -14.38 21.82 -8.01
N VAL A 61 -14.92 21.25 -6.94
CA VAL A 61 -14.93 21.86 -5.59
C VAL A 61 -13.89 21.21 -4.67
N GLU A 62 -13.58 19.95 -4.91
CA GLU A 62 -12.60 19.18 -4.16
C GLU A 62 -11.74 18.39 -5.15
N ILE A 63 -10.42 18.39 -4.94
CA ILE A 63 -9.51 17.59 -5.75
C ILE A 63 -8.37 17.03 -4.89
N ASN A 64 -8.04 15.77 -5.14
CA ASN A 64 -6.88 15.11 -4.56
C ASN A 64 -5.80 14.94 -5.62
N LEU A 65 -4.67 15.63 -5.44
CA LEU A 65 -3.49 15.59 -6.29
C LEU A 65 -2.26 15.03 -5.53
N SER A 66 -2.48 14.24 -4.49
CA SER A 66 -1.40 13.66 -3.69
C SER A 66 -0.58 12.62 -4.46
N GLU A 67 0.72 12.50 -4.17
CA GLU A 67 1.61 11.42 -4.66
C GLU A 67 1.78 11.35 -6.20
N LEU A 68 1.57 12.46 -6.90
CA LEU A 68 1.63 12.50 -8.36
C LEU A 68 2.99 12.94 -8.92
N GLY A 69 3.93 13.34 -8.06
CA GLY A 69 5.22 13.87 -8.47
C GLY A 69 5.13 15.25 -9.14
N ILE A 70 4.12 16.04 -8.77
CA ILE A 70 3.91 17.41 -9.27
C ILE A 70 4.99 18.31 -8.67
N GLY A 71 5.63 19.14 -9.49
CA GLY A 71 6.63 20.14 -9.06
C GLY A 71 6.20 21.59 -9.30
N ASP A 72 5.28 21.83 -10.25
CA ASP A 72 4.83 23.17 -10.64
C ASP A 72 3.30 23.26 -10.70
N LEU A 73 2.73 24.16 -9.89
CA LEU A 73 1.28 24.40 -9.81
C LEU A 73 0.78 25.47 -10.80
N SER A 74 1.62 25.95 -11.72
CA SER A 74 1.23 26.95 -12.71
C SER A 74 0.05 26.47 -13.57
N GLY A 75 -1.01 27.26 -13.61
CA GLY A 75 -2.26 26.94 -14.29
C GLY A 75 -3.38 26.50 -13.34
N LEU A 76 -3.07 26.18 -12.08
CA LEU A 76 -4.08 25.77 -11.09
C LEU A 76 -5.08 26.90 -10.75
N GLU A 77 -4.75 28.16 -11.04
CA GLU A 77 -5.63 29.31 -10.84
C GLU A 77 -6.96 29.24 -11.62
N VAL A 78 -7.06 28.33 -12.59
CA VAL A 78 -8.30 28.10 -13.37
C VAL A 78 -9.37 27.36 -12.58
N LEU A 79 -9.04 26.72 -11.46
CA LEU A 79 -9.98 26.02 -10.59
C LEU A 79 -10.64 27.02 -9.63
N ASP A 80 -11.44 27.93 -10.18
CA ASP A 80 -12.01 29.07 -9.44
C ASP A 80 -13.00 28.66 -8.33
N SER A 81 -13.60 27.47 -8.45
CA SER A 81 -14.62 26.94 -7.54
C SER A 81 -14.05 25.98 -6.48
N LEU A 82 -12.72 25.80 -6.46
CA LEU A 82 -12.05 24.86 -5.57
C LEU A 82 -12.09 25.33 -4.11
N GLU A 83 -12.60 24.48 -3.23
CA GLU A 83 -12.69 24.68 -1.78
C GLU A 83 -11.68 23.79 -1.02
N THR A 84 -11.46 22.55 -1.48
CA THR A 84 -10.56 21.60 -0.82
C THR A 84 -9.53 21.02 -1.80
N LEU A 85 -8.25 21.09 -1.41
CA LEU A 85 -7.15 20.64 -2.24
C LEU A 85 -6.18 19.78 -1.43
N SER A 86 -5.87 18.56 -1.90
CA SER A 86 -4.75 17.79 -1.38
C SER A 86 -3.59 17.81 -2.36
N LEU A 87 -2.41 18.18 -1.89
CA LEU A 87 -1.13 18.21 -2.62
C LEU A 87 -0.08 17.34 -1.91
N GLU A 88 -0.51 16.41 -1.05
CA GLU A 88 0.39 15.64 -0.19
C GLU A 88 1.45 14.85 -0.98
N ASP A 89 2.65 14.74 -0.43
CA ASP A 89 3.76 13.92 -0.97
C ASP A 89 4.05 14.20 -2.47
N ASN A 90 4.29 15.47 -2.79
CA ASN A 90 4.71 15.95 -4.12
C ASN A 90 6.09 16.66 -4.05
N GLU A 91 6.55 17.23 -5.17
CA GLU A 91 7.84 17.94 -5.28
C GLU A 91 7.66 19.48 -5.30
N ILE A 92 6.56 20.00 -4.75
CA ILE A 92 6.18 21.41 -4.87
C ILE A 92 7.00 22.27 -3.90
N THR A 93 7.65 23.30 -4.44
CA THR A 93 8.44 24.27 -3.65
C THR A 93 7.81 25.66 -3.60
N ASP A 94 6.93 25.99 -4.55
CA ASP A 94 6.25 27.29 -4.66
C ASP A 94 4.73 27.10 -4.63
N PHE A 95 4.12 27.58 -3.56
CA PHE A 95 2.67 27.51 -3.34
C PHE A 95 1.98 28.86 -3.60
N SER A 96 2.65 29.83 -4.21
CA SER A 96 2.13 31.19 -4.39
C SER A 96 0.77 31.23 -5.10
N ILE A 97 0.52 30.26 -5.99
CA ILE A 97 -0.75 30.13 -6.70
C ILE A 97 -1.96 29.93 -5.79
N LEU A 98 -1.76 29.32 -4.60
CA LEU A 98 -2.83 29.13 -3.63
C LEU A 98 -3.43 30.46 -3.13
N THR A 99 -2.70 31.57 -3.29
CA THR A 99 -3.22 32.91 -2.95
C THR A 99 -4.20 33.46 -3.98
N GLU A 100 -4.27 32.87 -5.17
CA GLU A 100 -5.17 33.25 -6.26
C GLU A 100 -6.51 32.48 -6.22
N LEU A 101 -6.57 31.36 -5.48
CA LEU A 101 -7.77 30.54 -5.32
C LEU A 101 -8.70 31.17 -4.27
N GLU A 102 -9.64 32.02 -4.72
CA GLU A 102 -10.49 32.83 -3.83
C GLU A 102 -11.44 32.02 -2.94
N ASN A 103 -11.81 30.80 -3.35
CA ASN A 103 -12.74 29.93 -2.62
C ASN A 103 -12.05 28.83 -1.80
N LEU A 104 -10.72 28.75 -1.81
CA LEU A 104 -9.99 27.70 -1.11
C LEU A 104 -10.21 27.81 0.40
N GLU A 105 -10.79 26.78 1.00
CA GLU A 105 -11.04 26.68 2.44
C GLU A 105 -10.04 25.76 3.14
N LYS A 106 -9.52 24.75 2.45
CA LYS A 106 -8.61 23.76 3.01
C LYS A 106 -7.56 23.31 2.00
N VAL A 107 -6.32 23.22 2.45
CA VAL A 107 -5.23 22.66 1.66
C VAL A 107 -4.33 21.75 2.49
N ASN A 108 -4.06 20.55 1.99
CA ASN A 108 -3.05 19.66 2.53
C ASN A 108 -1.78 19.76 1.67
N VAL A 109 -0.67 20.15 2.28
CA VAL A 109 0.64 20.33 1.63
C VAL A 109 1.73 19.46 2.27
N VAL A 110 1.35 18.53 3.15
CA VAL A 110 2.26 17.57 3.80
C VAL A 110 3.16 16.87 2.79
N GLY A 111 4.38 16.51 3.18
CA GLY A 111 5.28 15.72 2.31
C GLY A 111 6.01 16.52 1.21
N ASN A 112 5.68 17.79 1.02
CA ASN A 112 6.40 18.67 0.12
C ASN A 112 7.65 19.27 0.79
N PRO A 113 8.68 19.71 0.04
CA PRO A 113 9.91 20.33 0.55
C PRO A 113 9.71 21.76 1.13
N ILE A 114 8.78 21.90 2.08
CA ILE A 114 8.38 23.17 2.73
C ILE A 114 9.47 23.66 3.69
N ASP A 115 10.08 22.75 4.44
CA ASP A 115 11.06 23.10 5.48
C ASP A 115 12.36 23.71 4.91
N GLU A 116 12.61 23.51 3.62
CA GLU A 116 13.78 24.05 2.92
C GLU A 116 13.61 25.52 2.49
N ASN A 117 12.39 26.08 2.55
CA ASN A 117 12.06 27.40 2.01
C ASN A 117 11.30 28.30 3.01
N GLU A 118 12.01 29.29 3.58
CA GLU A 118 11.42 30.29 4.49
C GLU A 118 10.29 31.12 3.85
N GLU A 119 10.36 31.38 2.53
CA GLU A 119 9.29 32.11 1.82
C GLU A 119 8.01 31.28 1.75
N THR A 120 8.14 29.97 1.51
CA THR A 120 7.01 29.02 1.51
C THR A 120 6.38 28.92 2.89
N GLN A 121 7.17 28.77 3.95
CA GLN A 121 6.64 28.73 5.32
C GLN A 121 5.85 30.00 5.65
N THR A 122 6.40 31.18 5.30
CA THR A 122 5.72 32.46 5.51
C THR A 122 4.40 32.52 4.75
N LEU A 123 4.38 32.06 3.50
CA LEU A 123 3.18 32.02 2.67
C LEU A 123 2.08 31.13 3.28
N LEU A 124 2.45 29.92 3.73
CA LEU A 124 1.50 28.99 4.35
C LEU A 124 0.93 29.56 5.66
N GLU A 125 1.74 30.27 6.44
CA GLU A 125 1.26 31.04 7.61
C GLU A 125 0.26 32.13 7.19
N GLU A 126 0.54 32.89 6.12
CA GLU A 126 -0.37 33.92 5.61
C GLU A 126 -1.71 33.34 5.11
N LEU A 127 -1.71 32.16 4.49
CA LEU A 127 -2.93 31.45 4.08
C LEU A 127 -3.76 31.04 5.31
N ASN A 128 -3.11 30.48 6.33
CA ASN A 128 -3.74 30.18 7.63
C ASN A 128 -4.35 31.44 8.27
N GLU A 129 -3.64 32.58 8.26
CA GLU A 129 -4.15 33.85 8.79
C GLU A 129 -5.35 34.40 8.00
N LYS A 130 -5.47 34.05 6.71
CA LYS A 130 -6.63 34.36 5.86
C LYS A 130 -7.84 33.44 6.11
N GLY A 131 -7.69 32.40 6.93
CA GLY A 131 -8.75 31.48 7.32
C GLY A 131 -8.80 30.19 6.51
N ILE A 132 -7.79 29.92 5.69
CA ILE A 132 -7.63 28.65 4.97
C ILE A 132 -7.03 27.64 5.95
N GLU A 133 -7.62 26.45 6.09
CA GLU A 133 -7.03 25.36 6.88
C GLU A 133 -5.83 24.77 6.12
N VAL A 134 -4.61 25.15 6.49
CA VAL A 134 -3.39 24.58 5.92
C VAL A 134 -2.90 23.43 6.81
N ILE A 135 -2.89 22.22 6.25
CA ILE A 135 -2.27 21.04 6.85
C ILE A 135 -0.87 20.90 6.26
N ASN A 136 0.16 21.13 7.08
CA ASN A 136 1.56 21.09 6.66
C ASN A 136 2.43 20.19 7.55
N THR A 137 1.81 19.38 8.40
CA THR A 137 2.46 18.36 9.24
C THR A 137 1.61 17.09 9.25
N LYS A 138 2.24 15.90 9.12
CA LYS A 138 1.53 14.61 9.28
C LYS A 138 0.91 14.56 10.70
N PRO A 139 -0.36 14.17 10.84
CA PRO A 139 -0.96 13.98 12.17
C PRO A 139 -0.23 12.85 12.90
N GLU A 140 0.15 13.10 14.16
CA GLU A 140 0.83 12.09 14.99
C GLU A 140 -0.14 10.95 15.32
N ILE A 141 0.21 9.73 14.91
CA ILE A 141 -0.56 8.53 15.25
C ILE A 141 -0.08 8.03 16.61
N VAL A 142 -0.93 8.23 17.62
CA VAL A 142 -0.67 7.91 19.04
C VAL A 142 -1.35 6.62 19.52
N GLY A 143 -2.18 5.98 18.68
CA GLY A 143 -2.93 4.79 19.07
C GLY A 143 -4.16 5.05 19.95
N SER A 144 -4.80 3.95 20.36
CA SER A 144 -5.94 3.97 21.28
C SER A 144 -5.63 3.18 22.56
N PRO A 145 -6.06 3.62 23.75
CA PRO A 145 -5.91 2.84 24.99
C PRO A 145 -6.61 1.48 24.98
N ASP A 146 -7.60 1.31 24.10
CA ASP A 146 -8.33 0.04 23.89
C ASP A 146 -8.11 -0.48 22.45
N GLY A 147 -7.03 -0.05 21.78
CA GLY A 147 -6.69 -0.50 20.42
C GLY A 147 -6.28 -1.98 20.37
N PRO A 148 -6.35 -2.63 19.20
CA PRO A 148 -5.97 -4.04 19.03
C PRO A 148 -4.45 -4.23 18.93
N GLY A 149 -4.01 -5.49 18.78
CA GLY A 149 -2.63 -5.84 18.42
C GLY A 149 -1.74 -6.35 19.55
N GLY A 150 -2.32 -6.91 20.63
CA GLY A 150 -1.67 -7.39 21.87
C GLY A 150 -0.61 -8.50 21.75
N PHE A 151 0.35 -8.30 20.85
CA PHE A 151 1.50 -9.14 20.56
C PHE A 151 2.76 -8.26 20.55
N LEU A 152 2.97 -7.49 21.61
CA LEU A 152 4.13 -6.62 21.77
C LEU A 152 5.00 -7.09 22.94
N TRP A 153 6.26 -7.36 22.64
CA TRP A 153 7.29 -7.62 23.65
C TRP A 153 8.43 -6.63 23.56
N GLU A 154 9.20 -6.53 24.64
CA GLU A 154 10.40 -5.72 24.75
C GLU A 154 11.55 -6.58 25.25
N VAL A 155 12.73 -6.39 24.67
CA VAL A 155 13.99 -6.95 25.14
C VAL A 155 15.06 -5.85 25.15
N GLU A 156 15.78 -5.75 26.26
CA GLU A 156 16.83 -4.74 26.45
C GLU A 156 18.19 -5.39 26.67
N ASN A 157 19.23 -4.79 26.10
CA ASN A 157 20.62 -5.10 26.42
C ASN A 157 21.47 -3.82 26.39
N GLY A 158 21.95 -3.40 27.56
CA GLY A 158 22.69 -2.15 27.70
C GLY A 158 21.80 -0.93 27.45
N ASP A 159 22.18 -0.08 26.49
CA ASP A 159 21.38 1.06 26.06
C ASP A 159 20.52 0.75 24.81
N THR A 160 20.52 -0.52 24.34
CA THR A 160 19.77 -0.97 23.15
C THR A 160 18.44 -1.60 23.56
N THR A 161 17.36 -1.18 22.91
CA THR A 161 16.01 -1.73 23.11
C THR A 161 15.50 -2.31 21.79
N VAL A 162 14.95 -3.51 21.83
CA VAL A 162 14.26 -4.12 20.69
C VAL A 162 12.82 -4.42 21.08
N TYR A 163 11.88 -3.79 20.38
CA TYR A 163 10.47 -4.13 20.40
C TYR A 163 10.20 -5.25 19.40
N LEU A 164 9.45 -6.26 19.83
CA LEU A 164 9.07 -7.42 19.05
C LEU A 164 7.55 -7.36 18.85
N GLN A 165 7.09 -6.93 17.68
CA GLN A 165 5.67 -6.74 17.38
C GLN A 165 5.19 -7.84 16.42
N GLY A 166 4.29 -8.69 16.92
CA GLY A 166 3.59 -9.69 16.12
C GLY A 166 2.59 -9.05 15.17
N THR A 167 2.69 -9.38 13.89
CA THR A 167 1.85 -8.84 12.82
C THR A 167 0.88 -9.89 12.26
N ILE A 168 -0.10 -9.41 11.52
CA ILE A 168 -0.97 -10.22 10.68
C ILE A 168 -1.01 -9.58 9.28
N HIS A 169 -0.74 -10.39 8.24
CA HIS A 169 -0.67 -9.92 6.84
C HIS A 169 -2.02 -9.51 6.26
N ILE A 170 -3.11 -9.94 6.88
CA ILE A 170 -4.48 -9.63 6.47
C ILE A 170 -5.10 -8.67 7.48
N GLY A 171 -5.88 -7.71 6.98
CA GLY A 171 -6.51 -6.76 7.87
C GLY A 171 -7.56 -5.88 7.23
N ILE A 172 -8.31 -5.18 8.07
CA ILE A 172 -9.33 -4.21 7.68
C ILE A 172 -9.00 -2.87 8.30
N GLU A 173 -9.51 -1.77 7.75
CA GLU A 173 -9.29 -0.41 8.29
C GLU A 173 -9.64 -0.30 9.79
N ASP A 174 -10.64 -1.06 10.27
CA ASP A 174 -11.06 -1.12 11.68
C ASP A 174 -10.05 -1.84 12.62
N LEU A 175 -8.89 -2.26 12.11
CA LEU A 175 -7.75 -2.59 12.96
C LEU A 175 -7.07 -1.33 13.51
N TYR A 176 -7.21 -0.19 12.85
CA TYR A 176 -6.44 1.00 13.16
C TYR A 176 -7.28 2.09 13.84
N PRO A 177 -6.65 2.92 14.70
CA PRO A 177 -5.25 2.82 15.12
C PRO A 177 -5.04 1.65 16.11
N LEU A 178 -3.81 1.12 16.17
CA LEU A 178 -3.45 0.05 17.09
C LEU A 178 -3.42 0.55 18.55
N HIS A 179 -3.12 -0.35 19.49
CA HIS A 179 -2.96 0.05 20.89
C HIS A 179 -1.86 1.10 21.07
N GLU A 180 -2.08 2.10 21.94
CA GLU A 180 -1.15 3.24 22.16
C GLU A 180 0.30 2.81 22.42
N LYS A 181 0.51 1.76 23.22
CA LYS A 181 1.84 1.19 23.47
C LYS A 181 2.58 0.70 22.22
N ILE A 182 1.86 0.16 21.25
CA ILE A 182 2.45 -0.32 19.99
C ILE A 182 2.87 0.88 19.14
N GLU A 183 1.99 1.86 19.03
CA GLU A 183 2.24 3.08 18.27
C GLU A 183 3.37 3.91 18.88
N GLU A 184 3.48 3.95 20.21
CA GLU A 184 4.60 4.56 20.96
C GLU A 184 5.91 3.79 20.75
N ALA A 185 5.89 2.46 20.75
CA ALA A 185 7.05 1.62 20.47
C ALA A 185 7.60 1.87 19.06
N TYR A 186 6.73 1.91 18.05
CA TYR A 186 7.11 2.30 16.69
C TYR A 186 7.66 3.73 16.63
N ALA A 187 6.95 4.71 17.23
CA ALA A 187 7.34 6.11 17.16
C ALA A 187 8.71 6.38 17.79
N SER A 188 9.02 5.71 18.90
CA SER A 188 10.29 5.82 19.62
C SER A 188 11.45 5.06 18.98
N SER A 189 11.18 4.19 18.00
CA SER A 189 12.20 3.37 17.36
C SER A 189 12.97 4.13 16.26
N ASP A 190 14.28 3.90 16.19
CA ASP A 190 15.16 4.46 15.16
C ASP A 190 15.14 3.62 13.87
N VAL A 191 14.95 2.30 14.01
CA VAL A 191 15.05 1.32 12.93
C VAL A 191 13.83 0.42 12.93
N ILE A 192 13.25 0.18 11.75
CA ILE A 192 12.15 -0.76 11.53
C ILE A 192 12.71 -2.01 10.88
N VAL A 193 12.35 -3.18 11.42
CA VAL A 193 12.94 -4.46 11.05
C VAL A 193 11.84 -5.44 10.61
N PRO A 194 11.45 -5.43 9.33
CA PRO A 194 10.48 -6.39 8.80
C PRO A 194 11.12 -7.73 8.47
N GLU A 195 10.30 -8.75 8.23
CA GLU A 195 10.75 -9.98 7.56
C GLU A 195 11.37 -9.64 6.20
N ILE A 196 10.63 -8.93 5.36
CA ILE A 196 11.06 -8.49 4.03
C ILE A 196 10.78 -7.00 3.89
N ASP A 197 11.74 -6.24 3.37
CA ASP A 197 11.52 -4.85 2.98
C ASP A 197 10.96 -4.80 1.54
N LEU A 198 9.65 -4.63 1.41
CA LEU A 198 9.00 -4.49 0.11
C LEU A 198 9.12 -3.08 -0.49
N THR A 199 9.53 -2.09 0.30
CA THR A 199 9.53 -0.67 -0.10
C THR A 199 10.73 -0.30 -0.96
N THR A 200 11.86 -0.99 -0.77
CA THR A 200 13.10 -0.75 -1.53
C THR A 200 13.42 -1.82 -2.57
N LEU A 201 12.64 -2.90 -2.62
CA LEU A 201 12.82 -3.95 -3.62
C LEU A 201 12.68 -3.40 -5.03
N ASN A 202 13.69 -3.65 -5.85
CA ASN A 202 13.64 -3.34 -7.25
C ASN A 202 12.53 -4.19 -7.92
N PRO A 203 11.49 -3.59 -8.52
CA PRO A 203 10.40 -4.36 -9.11
C PRO A 203 10.86 -5.34 -10.19
N PHE A 204 11.96 -5.02 -10.89
CA PHE A 204 12.55 -5.94 -11.87
C PHE A 204 13.22 -7.15 -11.22
N GLU A 205 13.88 -6.98 -10.08
CA GLU A 205 14.52 -8.08 -9.36
C GLU A 205 13.47 -9.02 -8.76
N LEU A 206 12.42 -8.46 -8.14
CA LEU A 206 11.30 -9.25 -7.64
C LEU A 206 10.60 -10.02 -8.77
N GLN A 207 10.38 -9.37 -9.91
CA GLN A 207 9.78 -10.01 -11.09
C GLN A 207 10.67 -11.14 -11.64
N ASP A 208 11.99 -10.94 -11.69
CA ASP A 208 12.95 -11.94 -12.16
C ASP A 208 12.92 -13.19 -11.25
N VAL A 209 12.96 -12.99 -9.92
CA VAL A 209 12.86 -14.09 -8.94
C VAL A 209 11.52 -14.84 -9.09
N MET A 210 10.40 -14.11 -9.21
CA MET A 210 9.08 -14.72 -9.44
C MET A 210 9.03 -15.54 -10.73
N VAL A 211 9.63 -15.06 -11.83
CA VAL A 211 9.67 -15.80 -13.10
C VAL A 211 10.55 -17.04 -12.96
N GLU A 212 11.73 -16.91 -12.38
CA GLU A 212 12.69 -18.00 -12.22
C GLU A 212 12.11 -19.15 -11.36
N LEU A 213 11.57 -18.81 -10.19
CA LEU A 213 11.07 -19.80 -9.23
C LEU A 213 9.65 -20.24 -9.56
N GLY A 214 8.79 -19.31 -9.98
CA GLY A 214 7.34 -19.50 -10.09
C GLY A 214 6.84 -19.98 -11.45
N THR A 215 7.64 -19.98 -12.52
CA THR A 215 7.12 -20.31 -13.88
C THR A 215 7.82 -21.51 -14.53
N TYR A 216 7.13 -22.14 -15.49
CA TYR A 216 7.70 -23.22 -16.31
C TYR A 216 8.63 -22.66 -17.39
N GLN A 217 9.88 -23.15 -17.40
CA GLN A 217 10.93 -22.69 -18.34
C GLN A 217 11.14 -23.63 -19.54
N ASP A 218 10.49 -24.80 -19.54
CA ASP A 218 10.65 -25.84 -20.56
C ASP A 218 9.55 -25.80 -21.64
N GLY A 219 8.65 -24.81 -21.56
CA GLY A 219 7.53 -24.62 -22.47
C GLY A 219 6.31 -25.49 -22.17
N THR A 220 6.33 -26.26 -21.08
CA THR A 220 5.13 -26.88 -20.52
C THR A 220 4.28 -25.84 -19.76
N THR A 221 3.06 -26.23 -19.41
CA THR A 221 2.11 -25.40 -18.65
C THR A 221 1.60 -26.17 -17.44
N ILE A 222 0.92 -25.50 -16.52
CA ILE A 222 0.35 -26.16 -15.33
C ILE A 222 -0.54 -27.36 -15.69
N LYS A 223 -1.23 -27.31 -16.83
CA LYS A 223 -2.05 -28.40 -17.37
C LYS A 223 -1.29 -29.72 -17.58
N ASP A 224 0.01 -29.64 -17.85
CA ASP A 224 0.86 -30.81 -18.09
C ASP A 224 1.32 -31.47 -16.78
N HIS A 225 1.20 -30.77 -15.64
CA HIS A 225 1.77 -31.18 -14.35
C HIS A 225 0.74 -31.48 -13.27
N ILE A 226 -0.53 -31.09 -13.46
CA ILE A 226 -1.60 -31.35 -12.49
C ILE A 226 -2.70 -32.27 -13.07
N PRO A 227 -3.48 -32.96 -12.21
CA PRO A 227 -4.62 -33.75 -12.66
C PRO A 227 -5.66 -32.90 -13.41
N GLU A 228 -6.32 -33.49 -14.42
CA GLU A 228 -7.35 -32.81 -15.22
C GLU A 228 -8.50 -32.27 -14.36
N GLU A 229 -8.88 -32.99 -13.29
CA GLU A 229 -9.89 -32.55 -12.34
C GLU A 229 -9.46 -31.26 -11.61
N LEU A 230 -8.23 -31.24 -11.08
CA LEU A 230 -7.69 -30.06 -10.42
C LEU A 230 -7.59 -28.86 -11.36
N TYR A 231 -7.11 -29.06 -12.60
CA TYR A 231 -7.05 -27.99 -13.60
C TYR A 231 -8.43 -27.36 -13.86
N ASN A 232 -9.49 -28.17 -13.90
CA ASN A 232 -10.85 -27.66 -14.06
C ASN A 232 -11.34 -26.91 -12.81
N ASN A 233 -11.00 -27.38 -11.61
CA ASN A 233 -11.36 -26.72 -10.35
C ASN A 233 -10.69 -25.35 -10.23
N VAL A 234 -9.38 -25.26 -10.51
CA VAL A 234 -8.63 -24.00 -10.57
C VAL A 234 -9.30 -23.03 -11.56
N GLY A 235 -9.66 -23.51 -12.75
CA GLY A 235 -10.35 -22.70 -13.75
C GLY A 235 -11.70 -22.16 -13.27
N ALA A 236 -12.46 -22.96 -12.52
CA ALA A 236 -13.73 -22.54 -11.94
C ALA A 236 -13.54 -21.49 -10.84
N THR A 237 -12.59 -21.70 -9.91
CA THR A 237 -12.27 -20.74 -8.83
C THR A 237 -11.83 -19.39 -9.41
N LEU A 238 -10.93 -19.38 -10.39
CA LEU A 238 -10.48 -18.14 -11.02
C LEU A 238 -11.61 -17.44 -11.81
N GLU A 239 -12.54 -18.19 -12.41
CA GLU A 239 -13.70 -17.61 -13.09
C GLU A 239 -14.63 -16.88 -12.11
N GLU A 240 -14.79 -17.38 -10.88
CA GLU A 240 -15.55 -16.70 -9.81
C GLU A 240 -14.92 -15.37 -9.38
N ILE A 241 -13.59 -15.28 -9.44
CA ILE A 241 -12.81 -14.07 -9.14
C ILE A 241 -12.65 -13.17 -10.40
N GLY A 242 -13.11 -13.64 -11.57
CA GLY A 242 -13.12 -12.88 -12.83
C GLY A 242 -11.81 -12.95 -13.64
N ILE A 243 -10.93 -13.90 -13.33
CA ILE A 243 -9.62 -14.05 -13.99
C ILE A 243 -9.62 -15.29 -14.90
N PRO A 244 -9.31 -15.16 -16.20
CA PRO A 244 -9.15 -16.31 -17.08
C PRO A 244 -7.88 -17.11 -16.73
N LEU A 245 -8.02 -18.41 -16.47
CA LEU A 245 -6.87 -19.31 -16.20
C LEU A 245 -5.77 -19.22 -17.27
N GLN A 246 -6.10 -18.90 -18.51
CA GLN A 246 -5.11 -18.75 -19.60
C GLN A 246 -4.05 -17.68 -19.33
N LEU A 247 -4.34 -16.70 -18.46
CA LEU A 247 -3.36 -15.68 -18.05
C LEU A 247 -2.32 -16.25 -17.08
N LEU A 248 -2.64 -17.35 -16.40
CA LEU A 248 -1.85 -17.91 -15.31
C LEU A 248 -1.29 -19.32 -15.63
N GLU A 249 -1.48 -19.83 -16.84
CA GLU A 249 -1.08 -21.20 -17.23
C GLU A 249 0.44 -21.48 -17.14
N MET A 250 1.25 -20.42 -17.14
CA MET A 250 2.71 -20.52 -17.06
C MET A 250 3.23 -20.72 -15.62
N TYR A 251 2.38 -20.51 -14.62
CA TYR A 251 2.75 -20.59 -13.22
C TYR A 251 2.74 -22.04 -12.70
N LYS A 252 3.69 -22.34 -11.80
CA LYS A 252 3.75 -23.60 -11.05
C LYS A 252 2.66 -23.64 -9.97
N PRO A 253 2.34 -24.82 -9.41
CA PRO A 253 1.22 -24.95 -8.48
C PRO A 253 1.37 -24.09 -7.22
N TRP A 254 2.56 -24.01 -6.62
CA TRP A 254 2.81 -23.23 -5.39
C TRP A 254 2.54 -21.73 -5.54
N ILE A 255 2.95 -21.12 -6.65
CA ILE A 255 2.74 -19.68 -6.85
C ILE A 255 1.28 -19.42 -7.24
N LEU A 256 0.65 -20.36 -7.94
CA LEU A 256 -0.78 -20.26 -8.26
C LEU A 256 -1.64 -20.37 -7.00
N SER A 257 -1.29 -21.24 -6.05
CA SER A 257 -1.97 -21.32 -4.76
C SER A 257 -1.87 -20.02 -3.96
N SER A 258 -0.67 -19.41 -3.91
CA SER A 258 -0.48 -18.11 -3.24
C SER A 258 -1.21 -16.99 -3.97
N THR A 259 -1.19 -16.98 -5.30
CA THR A 259 -1.88 -15.98 -6.13
C THR A 259 -3.40 -16.03 -5.93
N ILE A 260 -3.99 -17.23 -5.89
CA ILE A 260 -5.43 -17.39 -5.65
C ILE A 260 -5.83 -16.83 -4.29
N GLN A 261 -5.08 -17.16 -3.23
CA GLN A 261 -5.35 -16.66 -1.88
C GLN A 261 -5.21 -15.13 -1.79
N GLN A 262 -4.17 -14.57 -2.41
CA GLN A 262 -3.99 -13.11 -2.46
C GLN A 262 -5.17 -12.42 -3.16
N LEU A 263 -5.60 -12.93 -4.31
CA LEU A 263 -6.74 -12.37 -5.05
C LEU A 263 -8.06 -12.47 -4.28
N MET A 264 -8.29 -13.59 -3.57
CA MET A 264 -9.47 -13.74 -2.70
C MET A 264 -9.43 -12.73 -1.54
N THR A 265 -8.27 -12.54 -0.92
CA THR A 265 -8.05 -11.56 0.16
C THR A 265 -8.35 -10.15 -0.31
N GLU A 266 -7.84 -9.77 -1.50
CA GLU A 266 -8.08 -8.48 -2.13
C GLU A 266 -9.57 -8.29 -2.48
N GLN A 267 -10.21 -9.29 -3.10
CA GLN A 267 -11.63 -9.25 -3.45
C GLN A 267 -12.53 -9.05 -2.22
N LEU A 268 -12.11 -9.56 -1.07
CA LEU A 268 -12.82 -9.43 0.20
C LEU A 268 -12.49 -8.14 0.96
N GLY A 269 -11.47 -7.39 0.53
CA GLY A 269 -11.05 -6.13 1.16
C GLY A 269 -10.19 -6.30 2.41
N TYR A 270 -9.50 -7.44 2.58
CA TYR A 270 -8.61 -7.70 3.72
C TYR A 270 -7.16 -7.26 3.47
N ILE A 271 -6.99 -6.08 2.87
CA ILE A 271 -5.70 -5.56 2.35
C ILE A 271 -4.96 -4.65 3.33
N HIS A 272 -5.38 -4.55 4.59
CA HIS A 272 -4.80 -3.62 5.56
C HIS A 272 -3.98 -4.35 6.62
N GLY A 273 -3.00 -5.15 6.19
CA GLY A 273 -2.09 -5.91 7.06
C GLY A 273 -1.26 -5.00 7.98
N VAL A 274 -0.87 -5.52 9.14
CA VAL A 274 -0.15 -4.76 10.19
C VAL A 274 1.31 -4.52 9.83
N ASP A 275 1.94 -5.50 9.19
CA ASP A 275 3.26 -5.41 8.57
C ASP A 275 3.31 -4.31 7.50
N GLU A 276 2.35 -4.30 6.57
CA GLU A 276 2.26 -3.26 5.53
C GLU A 276 2.03 -1.86 6.13
N TYR A 277 1.15 -1.76 7.13
CA TYR A 277 0.91 -0.51 7.84
C TYR A 277 2.19 0.11 8.42
N PHE A 278 3.00 -0.68 9.14
CA PHE A 278 4.25 -0.17 9.71
C PHE A 278 5.35 0.04 8.67
N LEU A 279 5.41 -0.79 7.62
CA LEU A 279 6.37 -0.60 6.53
C LEU A 279 6.13 0.69 5.75
N ASN A 280 4.87 0.94 5.36
CA ASN A 280 4.51 2.19 4.67
C ASN A 280 4.77 3.40 5.56
N ARG A 281 4.41 3.31 6.84
CA ARG A 281 4.69 4.39 7.79
C ARG A 281 6.19 4.63 7.99
N ALA A 282 7.01 3.58 7.98
CA ALA A 282 8.47 3.69 8.09
C ALA A 282 9.06 4.44 6.90
N ALA A 283 8.59 4.14 5.68
CA ALA A 283 8.98 4.84 4.47
C ALA A 283 8.59 6.33 4.53
N ASP A 284 7.35 6.61 4.95
CA ASP A 284 6.80 7.95 5.11
C ASP A 284 7.54 8.79 6.15
N ASP A 285 7.89 8.17 7.29
CA ASP A 285 8.61 8.82 8.39
C ASP A 285 10.12 8.92 8.11
N GLY A 286 10.61 8.35 7.01
CA GLY A 286 12.03 8.30 6.66
C GLY A 286 12.89 7.51 7.66
N LYS A 287 12.30 6.51 8.33
CA LYS A 287 13.01 5.63 9.28
C LYS A 287 13.93 4.67 8.52
N GLU A 288 15.01 4.26 9.17
CA GLU A 288 15.90 3.23 8.62
C GLU A 288 15.15 1.88 8.61
N ILE A 289 15.18 1.16 7.49
CA ILE A 289 14.56 -0.16 7.35
C ILE A 289 15.68 -1.20 7.14
N ILE A 290 15.65 -2.28 7.92
CA ILE A 290 16.58 -3.42 7.78
C ILE A 290 15.76 -4.71 7.76
N ALA A 291 15.67 -5.37 6.61
CA ALA A 291 14.98 -6.64 6.50
C ALA A 291 15.78 -7.80 7.12
N LEU A 292 15.09 -8.75 7.76
CA LEU A 292 15.67 -9.99 8.29
C LEU A 292 15.91 -11.04 7.19
N GLU A 293 15.12 -10.98 6.12
CA GLU A 293 15.12 -11.97 5.05
C GLU A 293 15.00 -11.30 3.68
N THR A 294 15.31 -12.06 2.63
CA THR A 294 15.07 -11.68 1.25
C THR A 294 13.83 -12.37 0.68
N ALA A 295 13.20 -11.75 -0.33
CA ALA A 295 12.08 -12.37 -1.03
C ALA A 295 12.46 -13.71 -1.69
N GLU A 296 13.71 -13.86 -2.16
CA GLU A 296 14.19 -15.12 -2.73
C GLU A 296 14.27 -16.24 -1.69
N GLU A 297 14.79 -15.95 -0.49
CA GLU A 297 14.84 -16.91 0.62
C GLU A 297 13.42 -17.38 0.98
N GLN A 298 12.48 -16.45 1.11
CA GLN A 298 11.11 -16.79 1.48
C GLN A 298 10.37 -17.55 0.36
N PHE A 299 10.56 -17.21 -0.92
CA PHE A 299 9.95 -17.93 -2.04
C PHE A 299 10.51 -19.34 -2.19
N ASN A 300 11.80 -19.55 -1.91
CA ASN A 300 12.41 -20.88 -2.00
C ASN A 300 11.78 -21.89 -1.04
N ILE A 301 11.28 -21.46 0.12
CA ILE A 301 10.54 -22.32 1.07
C ILE A 301 9.41 -23.07 0.35
N PHE A 302 8.68 -22.38 -0.53
CA PHE A 302 7.59 -22.96 -1.29
C PHE A 302 8.08 -23.61 -2.59
N ALA A 303 8.99 -22.95 -3.30
CA ALA A 303 9.42 -23.38 -4.64
C ALA A 303 10.25 -24.67 -4.63
N GLU A 304 10.97 -24.96 -3.55
CA GLU A 304 11.81 -26.17 -3.40
C GLU A 304 11.05 -27.40 -2.92
N THR A 305 9.79 -27.26 -2.52
CA THR A 305 8.93 -28.40 -2.15
C THR A 305 8.70 -29.36 -3.31
N SER A 306 8.29 -30.59 -3.01
CA SER A 306 8.00 -31.61 -4.01
C SER A 306 6.84 -31.15 -4.92
N LEU A 307 6.83 -31.53 -6.21
CA LEU A 307 5.69 -31.20 -7.08
C LEU A 307 4.37 -31.76 -6.53
N GLU A 308 4.42 -32.92 -5.85
CA GLU A 308 3.24 -33.51 -5.20
C GLU A 308 2.72 -32.60 -4.08
N TYR A 309 3.63 -32.05 -3.26
CA TYR A 309 3.30 -31.08 -2.21
C TYR A 309 2.74 -29.77 -2.78
N GLN A 310 3.36 -29.22 -3.84
CA GLN A 310 2.84 -28.01 -4.49
C GLN A 310 1.43 -28.23 -5.06
N VAL A 311 1.14 -29.43 -5.57
CA VAL A 311 -0.20 -29.81 -6.04
C VAL A 311 -1.17 -29.88 -4.87
N GLN A 312 -0.78 -30.45 -3.72
CA GLN A 312 -1.59 -30.46 -2.51
C GLN A 312 -1.91 -29.04 -2.03
N MET A 313 -0.90 -28.16 -1.93
CA MET A 313 -1.10 -26.74 -1.58
C MET A 313 -2.10 -26.05 -2.52
N LEU A 314 -2.01 -26.34 -3.83
CA LEU A 314 -2.96 -25.81 -4.79
C LEU A 314 -4.37 -26.35 -4.54
N GLU A 315 -4.54 -27.64 -4.27
CA GLU A 315 -5.84 -28.23 -3.90
C GLU A 315 -6.44 -27.56 -2.66
N GLU A 316 -5.64 -27.36 -1.62
CA GLU A 316 -6.05 -26.74 -0.36
C GLU A 316 -6.40 -25.26 -0.51
N SER A 317 -5.79 -24.54 -1.47
CA SER A 317 -6.10 -23.14 -1.75
C SER A 317 -7.47 -22.90 -2.41
N LEU A 318 -8.12 -23.94 -2.97
CA LEU A 318 -9.39 -23.81 -3.69
C LEU A 318 -10.59 -23.83 -2.73
N ILE A 319 -10.60 -22.91 -1.77
CA ILE A 319 -11.64 -22.77 -0.75
C ILE A 319 -12.77 -21.91 -1.29
N ASP A 320 -14.01 -22.21 -0.88
CA ASP A 320 -15.17 -21.35 -1.16
C ASP A 320 -14.97 -19.97 -0.50
N LEU A 321 -15.23 -18.90 -1.25
CA LEU A 321 -14.95 -17.53 -0.81
C LEU A 321 -15.66 -17.16 0.51
N GLU A 322 -16.87 -17.68 0.76
CA GLU A 322 -17.60 -17.40 2.01
C GLU A 322 -16.96 -18.13 3.21
N ILE A 323 -16.48 -19.36 3.00
CA ILE A 323 -15.75 -20.11 4.02
C ILE A 323 -14.44 -19.40 4.33
N TYR A 324 -13.68 -19.04 3.28
CA TYR A 324 -12.42 -18.31 3.43
C TYR A 324 -12.62 -17.01 4.21
N LYS A 325 -13.65 -16.22 3.86
CA LYS A 325 -14.00 -15.01 4.59
C LYS A 325 -14.26 -15.27 6.08
N GLN A 326 -14.98 -16.36 6.42
CA GLN A 326 -15.26 -16.71 7.81
C GLN A 326 -13.97 -17.04 8.59
N ASP A 327 -13.02 -17.69 7.94
CA ASP A 327 -11.73 -18.02 8.54
C ASP A 327 -10.89 -16.74 8.76
N LEU A 328 -10.83 -15.83 7.78
CA LEU A 328 -10.17 -14.52 7.93
C LEU A 328 -10.80 -13.67 9.04
N ASP A 329 -12.13 -13.58 9.10
CA ASP A 329 -12.86 -12.88 10.18
C ASP A 329 -12.50 -13.44 11.56
N THR A 330 -12.34 -14.77 11.65
CA THR A 330 -11.96 -15.43 12.90
C THR A 330 -10.53 -15.07 13.29
N LEU A 331 -9.58 -15.15 12.36
CA LEU A 331 -8.18 -14.82 12.62
C LEU A 331 -8.00 -13.35 13.01
N ILE A 332 -8.65 -12.43 12.30
CA ILE A 332 -8.62 -11.00 12.62
C ILE A 332 -9.25 -10.74 13.99
N GLY A 333 -10.37 -11.40 14.31
CA GLY A 333 -11.00 -11.30 15.63
C GLY A 333 -10.06 -11.75 16.76
N LEU A 334 -9.36 -12.87 16.57
CA LEU A 334 -8.39 -13.39 17.54
C LEU A 334 -7.17 -12.48 17.68
N TYR A 335 -6.66 -11.93 16.58
CA TYR A 335 -5.59 -10.95 16.59
C TYR A 335 -6.00 -9.68 17.36
N LYS A 336 -7.22 -9.18 17.13
CA LYS A 336 -7.78 -8.03 17.85
C LYS A 336 -7.91 -8.29 19.36
N GLU A 337 -8.20 -9.52 19.77
CA GLU A 337 -8.30 -9.91 21.18
C GLU A 337 -6.94 -10.00 21.89
N GLY A 338 -5.82 -10.15 21.15
CA GLY A 338 -4.50 -10.37 21.74
C GLY A 338 -4.38 -11.71 22.48
N ASP A 339 -5.22 -12.70 22.15
CA ASP A 339 -5.26 -13.99 22.84
C ASP A 339 -4.31 -14.98 22.15
N ILE A 340 -3.06 -15.03 22.65
CA ILE A 340 -1.98 -15.88 22.14
C ILE A 340 -2.41 -17.34 22.02
N ASP A 341 -3.02 -17.90 23.08
CA ASP A 341 -3.40 -19.32 23.12
C ASP A 341 -4.46 -19.63 22.06
N LYS A 342 -5.47 -18.75 21.91
CA LYS A 342 -6.51 -18.96 20.90
C LYS A 342 -6.00 -18.74 19.47
N LEU A 343 -5.14 -17.75 19.24
CA LEU A 343 -4.57 -17.51 17.92
C LEU A 343 -3.70 -18.69 17.50
N LEU A 344 -2.81 -19.16 18.38
CA LEU A 344 -2.00 -20.35 18.12
C LEU A 344 -2.89 -21.57 17.86
N ALA A 345 -3.92 -21.80 18.68
CA ALA A 345 -4.85 -22.90 18.46
C ALA A 345 -5.54 -22.78 17.10
N ALA A 346 -6.02 -21.60 16.70
CA ALA A 346 -6.67 -21.44 15.40
C ALA A 346 -5.74 -21.70 14.21
N LEU A 347 -4.45 -21.35 14.34
CA LEU A 347 -3.43 -21.55 13.30
C LEU A 347 -2.84 -22.97 13.28
N THR A 348 -2.99 -23.74 14.36
CA THR A 348 -2.40 -25.08 14.51
C THR A 348 -3.43 -26.20 14.68
N ALA A 349 -4.73 -25.87 14.75
CA ALA A 349 -5.79 -26.83 14.99
C ALA A 349 -6.14 -27.65 13.75
N GLU A 350 -5.18 -28.44 13.29
CA GLU A 350 -5.44 -29.76 12.72
C GLU A 350 -5.12 -30.84 13.77
N GLU A 351 -5.71 -30.73 14.97
CA GLU A 351 -5.41 -31.62 16.12
C GLU A 351 -5.66 -33.13 15.86
N ASP A 352 -6.24 -33.50 14.71
CA ASP A 352 -6.63 -34.88 14.35
C ASP A 352 -5.99 -35.39 13.04
N VAL A 353 -5.07 -34.66 12.41
CA VAL A 353 -4.34 -35.11 11.20
C VAL A 353 -2.89 -35.39 11.57
N ASP A 354 -2.42 -36.61 11.33
CA ASP A 354 -0.99 -36.94 11.44
C ASP A 354 -0.25 -36.19 10.33
N MET A 355 0.56 -35.19 10.69
CA MET A 355 1.46 -34.50 9.75
C MET A 355 2.31 -35.52 9.00
N THR A 356 2.39 -35.37 7.69
CA THR A 356 3.29 -36.15 6.85
C THR A 356 4.75 -35.73 7.09
N GLU A 357 5.69 -36.52 6.57
CA GLU A 357 7.12 -36.14 6.61
C GLU A 357 7.37 -34.85 5.82
N GLU A 358 6.68 -34.65 4.68
CA GLU A 358 6.77 -33.41 3.90
C GLU A 358 6.13 -32.22 4.63
N ASP A 359 5.04 -32.40 5.38
CA ASP A 359 4.47 -31.33 6.24
C ASP A 359 5.43 -30.92 7.34
N GLN A 360 6.15 -31.87 7.94
CA GLN A 360 7.13 -31.58 8.99
C GLN A 360 8.33 -30.83 8.42
N GLU A 361 8.87 -31.26 7.27
CA GLU A 361 9.96 -30.56 6.59
C GLU A 361 9.55 -29.15 6.16
N PHE A 362 8.32 -28.98 5.65
CA PHE A 362 7.79 -27.68 5.28
C PHE A 362 7.63 -26.76 6.50
N MET A 363 7.06 -27.25 7.61
CA MET A 363 6.94 -26.46 8.84
C MET A 363 8.29 -26.11 9.47
N GLU A 364 9.27 -27.03 9.44
CA GLU A 364 10.65 -26.74 9.89
C GLU A 364 11.29 -25.62 9.05
N ALA A 365 11.04 -25.60 7.73
CA ALA A 365 11.50 -24.53 6.85
C ALA A 365 10.73 -23.20 7.04
N LEU A 366 9.41 -23.27 7.24
CA LEU A 366 8.53 -22.11 7.37
C LEU A 366 8.60 -21.42 8.74
N ASN A 367 8.92 -22.17 9.80
CA ASN A 367 8.95 -21.68 11.18
C ASN A 367 10.34 -21.80 11.80
N ASP A 368 10.83 -23.02 12.05
CA ASP A 368 11.97 -23.27 12.93
C ASP A 368 13.26 -22.63 12.40
N ASN A 369 13.64 -22.94 11.16
CA ASN A 369 14.86 -22.41 10.55
C ASN A 369 14.85 -20.88 10.45
N ARG A 370 13.67 -20.30 10.21
CA ARG A 370 13.48 -18.85 10.13
C ARG A 370 13.56 -18.20 11.50
N ASN A 371 12.93 -18.78 12.52
CA ASN A 371 13.00 -18.29 13.89
C ASN A 371 14.43 -18.30 14.43
N ASP A 372 15.20 -19.35 14.12
CA ASP A 372 16.62 -19.41 14.47
C ASP A 372 17.41 -18.27 13.82
N GLY A 373 17.22 -18.02 12.52
CA GLY A 373 17.89 -16.93 11.80
C GLY A 373 17.49 -15.54 12.29
N MET A 374 16.19 -15.27 12.40
CA MET A 374 15.66 -14.01 12.90
C MET A 374 16.12 -13.74 14.34
N ALA A 375 16.14 -14.76 15.21
CA ALA A 375 16.65 -14.61 16.56
C ALA A 375 18.16 -14.33 16.59
N GLU A 376 18.95 -14.93 15.70
CA GLU A 376 20.38 -14.61 15.54
C GLU A 376 20.60 -13.14 15.18
N ASP A 377 19.83 -12.61 14.23
CA ASP A 377 19.90 -11.21 13.83
C ASP A 377 19.46 -10.25 14.95
N ILE A 378 18.37 -10.57 15.66
CA ILE A 378 17.90 -9.80 16.82
C ILE A 378 18.96 -9.76 17.93
N MET A 379 19.59 -10.90 18.23
CA MET A 379 20.72 -10.94 19.16
C MET A 379 21.89 -10.09 18.65
N GLY A 380 22.14 -10.08 17.35
CA GLY A 380 23.10 -9.18 16.71
C GLY A 380 22.82 -7.72 17.03
N PHE A 381 21.59 -7.25 16.84
CA PHE A 381 21.19 -5.87 17.17
C PHE A 381 21.40 -5.54 18.64
N LEU A 382 21.01 -6.45 19.55
CA LEU A 382 21.19 -6.31 20.99
C LEU A 382 22.66 -6.25 21.40
N GLU A 383 23.56 -6.93 20.69
CA GLU A 383 25.00 -6.97 20.99
C GLU A 383 25.78 -5.78 20.40
N GLU A 384 25.25 -5.06 19.41
CA GLU A 384 25.92 -3.90 18.82
C GLU A 384 26.13 -2.76 19.83
N ASP A 385 25.29 -2.68 20.88
CA ASP A 385 25.34 -1.66 21.95
C ASP A 385 25.48 -0.24 21.38
N ASN A 386 24.77 0.03 20.29
CA ASN A 386 24.83 1.29 19.56
C ASN A 386 23.85 2.34 20.11
N GLY A 387 23.01 1.94 21.07
CA GLY A 387 22.02 2.79 21.75
C GLY A 387 20.79 3.11 20.89
N LYS A 388 20.58 2.38 19.78
CA LYS A 388 19.39 2.51 18.94
C LYS A 388 18.22 1.71 19.54
N THR A 389 17.03 2.12 19.18
CA THR A 389 15.79 1.36 19.42
C THR A 389 15.32 0.73 18.11
N TYR A 390 15.06 -0.57 18.12
CA TYR A 390 14.58 -1.34 16.96
C TYR A 390 13.13 -1.75 17.15
N PHE A 391 12.33 -1.67 16.09
CA PHE A 391 10.95 -2.18 16.04
C PHE A 391 10.86 -3.33 15.04
N VAL A 392 10.90 -4.55 15.54
CA VAL A 392 10.85 -5.78 14.73
C VAL A 392 9.40 -6.15 14.47
N ILE A 393 9.05 -6.28 13.20
CA ILE A 393 7.70 -6.63 12.73
C ILE A 393 7.76 -7.94 11.93
N VAL A 394 7.38 -9.03 12.58
CA VAL A 394 7.26 -10.37 11.96
C VAL A 394 5.88 -10.95 12.26
N GLY A 395 5.43 -11.92 11.48
CA GLY A 395 4.13 -12.57 11.68
C GLY A 395 4.02 -13.12 13.10
N SER A 396 2.86 -12.95 13.75
CA SER A 396 2.67 -13.34 15.15
C SER A 396 3.05 -14.79 15.44
N LEU A 397 2.99 -15.67 14.44
CA LEU A 397 3.40 -17.07 14.58
C LEU A 397 4.84 -17.23 15.05
N HIS A 398 5.76 -16.38 14.55
CA HIS A 398 7.19 -16.38 14.91
C HIS A 398 7.46 -16.07 16.39
N TYR A 399 6.45 -15.55 17.11
CA TYR A 399 6.54 -15.28 18.56
C TYR A 399 5.78 -16.28 19.42
N ILE A 400 4.91 -17.12 18.85
CA ILE A 400 3.99 -17.97 19.63
C ILE A 400 4.08 -19.47 19.30
N MET A 401 4.62 -19.86 18.14
CA MET A 401 4.79 -21.26 17.75
C MET A 401 6.21 -21.76 18.03
N GLU A 402 6.32 -22.72 18.94
CA GLU A 402 7.63 -23.29 19.33
C GLU A 402 8.32 -24.07 18.19
N PRO A 403 9.65 -23.94 18.03
CA PRO A 403 10.52 -22.96 18.68
C PRO A 403 10.22 -21.55 18.16
N HIS A 404 9.87 -20.60 19.04
CA HIS A 404 9.58 -19.22 18.66
C HIS A 404 10.73 -18.29 19.06
N ILE A 405 10.84 -17.12 18.43
CA ILE A 405 11.92 -16.15 18.67
C ILE A 405 12.08 -15.83 20.16
N ILE A 406 10.99 -15.65 20.89
CA ILE A 406 11.03 -15.34 22.33
C ILE A 406 11.73 -16.46 23.14
N SER A 407 11.42 -17.74 22.89
CA SER A 407 12.02 -18.85 23.63
C SER A 407 13.49 -18.99 23.28
N ILE A 408 13.86 -18.76 22.01
CA ILE A 408 15.25 -18.76 21.56
C ILE A 408 16.06 -17.65 22.27
N LEU A 409 15.51 -16.43 22.39
CA LEU A 409 16.14 -15.32 23.11
C LEU A 409 16.31 -15.64 24.61
N GLU A 410 15.27 -16.18 25.25
CA GLU A 410 15.32 -16.58 26.67
C GLU A 410 16.36 -17.68 26.93
N GLU A 411 16.46 -18.68 26.03
CA GLU A 411 17.48 -19.74 26.11
C GLU A 411 18.91 -19.18 25.98
N ASN A 412 19.08 -18.08 25.24
CA ASN A 412 20.34 -17.36 25.10
C ASN A 412 20.59 -16.33 26.23
N GLY A 413 19.67 -16.21 27.19
CA GLY A 413 19.87 -15.48 28.44
C GLY A 413 19.36 -14.04 28.43
N TYR A 414 18.56 -13.65 27.43
CA TYR A 414 17.84 -12.39 27.40
C TYR A 414 16.57 -12.46 28.26
N GLU A 415 16.16 -11.34 28.84
CA GLU A 415 14.87 -11.20 29.52
C GLU A 415 13.90 -10.50 28.56
N VAL A 416 12.80 -11.17 28.22
CA VAL A 416 11.80 -10.68 27.27
C VAL A 416 10.52 -10.35 28.05
N GLU A 417 10.08 -9.10 28.04
CA GLU A 417 8.88 -8.63 28.75
C GLU A 417 7.70 -8.53 27.78
N HIS A 418 6.54 -9.09 28.14
CA HIS A 418 5.29 -8.88 27.39
C HIS A 418 4.64 -7.56 27.80
N ILE A 419 4.51 -6.64 26.85
CA ILE A 419 4.11 -5.24 27.06
C ILE A 419 2.61 -5.04 26.84
N HIS A 420 2.07 -5.64 25.78
CA HIS A 420 0.66 -5.61 25.43
C HIS A 420 0.32 -6.86 24.64
#